data_AF-A0A4U7F156-F1
#
_entry.id   AF-A0A4U7F156-F1
#
_cell.length_a   1.000
_cell.length_b   1.000
_cell.length_c   1.000
_cell.angle_alpha   90.00
_cell.angle_beta   90.00
_cell.angle_gamma   90.00
#
_symmetry.space_group_name_H-M   'P 1'
#
loop_
_entity.id
_entity.type
_entity.pdbx_description
1 polymer ?
#
loop_
_entity_poly.entity_id
_entity_poly.type
_entity_poly.pdbx_seq_one_letter_code
_entity_poly.pdbx_strand_id
1 'polypeptide(L)'
;MSYRVGLVGKPSVGKSTFFNAATMNDVPEGAYPFTTIDPTVGEAYVRVDCAAPEFDETCTPSVGVCREGTRFVPVKLVDVAGLVPGAHEGRGLGNQFLTDLNETDVLIHVVDFSGKTDIEGETTEGHDPREDIDFLEEELDEWYLDVLEKGLEKFETRYHGADAAIEEELAEQMSAFGIDKDRMKQVILAQGLDLDPETWDGEDRADLAREIRKRTKPMVVAANKMDTPAAQANWEEITSDPEYDHLSFVPASAHAEKALKNADEAGV
;
A
#
# COMPACT_ATOMS: atom_id res chain seq x y z
N MET A 1 -8.05 15.92 -5.05
CA MET A 1 -7.60 15.01 -3.99
C MET A 1 -6.22 14.52 -4.37
N SER A 2 -5.24 14.55 -3.47
CA SER A 2 -3.92 13.95 -3.74
C SER A 2 -3.95 12.53 -3.22
N TYR A 3 -3.76 11.54 -4.10
CA TYR A 3 -3.58 10.15 -3.67
C TYR A 3 -2.32 10.03 -2.82
N ARG A 4 -2.39 9.18 -1.79
CA ARG A 4 -1.27 8.80 -0.92
C ARG A 4 -0.93 7.35 -1.17
N VAL A 5 0.30 7.11 -1.61
CA VAL A 5 0.84 5.77 -1.89
C VAL A 5 1.69 5.38 -0.69
N GLY A 6 1.34 4.28 -0.01
CA GLY A 6 2.11 3.73 1.09
C GLY A 6 3.21 2.82 0.57
N LEU A 7 4.45 3.08 0.97
CA LEU A 7 5.58 2.21 0.68
C LEU A 7 5.81 1.31 1.89
N VAL A 8 5.61 0.01 1.71
CA VAL A 8 5.73 -1.01 2.75
C VAL A 8 6.80 -2.05 2.35
N GLY A 9 7.35 -2.73 3.35
CA GLY A 9 8.39 -3.74 3.16
C GLY A 9 9.29 -3.83 4.39
N LYS A 10 9.87 -5.01 4.60
CA LYS A 10 10.77 -5.28 5.71
C LYS A 10 12.07 -4.45 5.62
N PRO A 11 12.89 -4.37 6.68
CA PRO A 11 14.19 -3.70 6.61
C PRO A 11 15.10 -4.30 5.51
N SER A 12 16.05 -3.51 5.02
CA SER A 12 17.09 -3.97 4.06
C SER A 12 16.63 -4.43 2.66
N VAL A 13 15.33 -4.36 2.33
CA VAL A 13 14.82 -4.66 0.97
C VAL A 13 15.07 -3.55 -0.05
N GLY A 14 15.50 -2.38 0.41
CA GLY A 14 15.72 -1.20 -0.43
C GLY A 14 14.56 -0.19 -0.42
N LYS A 15 13.63 -0.29 0.54
CA LYS A 15 12.50 0.64 0.75
C LYS A 15 12.93 2.11 0.77
N SER A 16 13.88 2.50 1.64
CA SER A 16 14.35 3.89 1.71
C SER A 16 15.10 4.33 0.43
N THR A 17 15.77 3.41 -0.26
CA THR A 17 16.40 3.70 -1.55
C THR A 17 15.34 3.95 -2.62
N PHE A 18 14.28 3.15 -2.65
CA PHE A 18 13.13 3.30 -3.53
C PHE A 18 12.43 4.64 -3.27
N PHE A 19 12.16 4.96 -2.01
CA PHE A 19 11.56 6.23 -1.61
C PHE A 19 12.38 7.42 -2.16
N ASN A 20 13.69 7.45 -1.90
CA ASN A 20 14.56 8.54 -2.37
C ASN A 20 14.71 8.62 -3.91
N ALA A 21 14.60 7.48 -4.60
CA ALA A 21 14.63 7.43 -6.05
C ALA A 21 13.31 7.97 -6.65
N ALA A 22 12.18 7.59 -6.03
CA ALA A 22 10.85 7.95 -6.50
C ALA A 22 10.44 9.39 -6.13
N THR A 23 10.95 9.94 -5.03
CA THR A 23 10.65 11.30 -4.60
C THR A 23 11.64 12.29 -5.19
N MET A 24 11.19 13.47 -5.59
CA MET A 24 12.11 14.59 -5.87
C MET A 24 12.37 15.33 -4.56
N ASN A 25 13.34 14.87 -3.77
CA ASN A 25 13.79 15.58 -2.56
C ASN A 25 14.62 16.85 -2.85
N ASP A 26 14.28 17.60 -3.90
CA ASP A 26 14.52 19.04 -3.96
C ASP A 26 13.24 19.70 -3.46
N VAL A 27 13.02 19.71 -2.14
CA VAL A 27 12.02 20.60 -1.57
C VAL A 27 12.61 22.00 -1.69
N PRO A 28 12.11 22.88 -2.57
CA PRO A 28 12.58 24.25 -2.60
C PRO A 28 12.18 24.87 -1.25
N GLU A 29 13.14 25.47 -0.55
CA GLU A 29 12.85 26.37 0.58
C GLU A 29 11.84 27.43 0.11
N GLY A 30 10.53 27.24 0.38
CA GLY A 30 9.54 28.27 0.07
C GLY A 30 8.11 27.86 -0.29
N ALA A 31 7.73 26.58 -0.37
CA ALA A 31 6.35 26.22 -0.70
C ALA A 31 5.55 25.77 0.55
N TYR A 32 4.64 26.65 1.01
CA TYR A 32 3.59 26.48 2.03
C TYR A 32 3.94 26.75 3.51
N PRO A 33 3.43 27.85 4.12
CA PRO A 33 3.73 28.25 5.51
C PRO A 33 3.14 27.38 6.64
N PHE A 34 2.63 26.18 6.38
CA PHE A 34 1.87 25.41 7.37
C PHE A 34 2.03 23.88 7.34
N THR A 35 2.97 23.34 6.55
CA THR A 35 3.20 21.89 6.53
C THR A 35 4.28 21.52 7.52
N THR A 36 3.91 20.85 8.62
CA THR A 36 4.84 20.00 9.36
C THR A 36 5.44 19.03 8.35
N ILE A 37 6.72 19.16 8.03
CA ILE A 37 7.41 18.24 7.13
C ILE A 37 7.58 16.94 7.91
N ASP A 38 6.66 16.01 7.69
CA ASP A 38 6.85 14.64 8.12
C ASP A 38 7.96 14.04 7.24
N PRO A 39 9.12 13.64 7.79
CA PRO A 39 10.22 13.08 7.02
C PRO A 39 9.84 11.79 6.28
N THR A 40 8.71 11.17 6.63
CA THR A 40 8.18 9.96 5.98
C THR A 40 7.33 10.26 4.75
N VAL A 41 6.95 11.52 4.47
CA VAL A 41 6.09 11.87 3.32
C VAL A 41 6.87 12.66 2.28
N GLY A 42 6.97 12.13 1.07
CA GLY A 42 7.62 12.77 -0.07
C GLY A 42 6.67 13.02 -1.24
N GLU A 43 7.04 13.97 -2.10
CA GLU A 43 6.33 14.21 -3.37
C GLU A 43 6.97 13.36 -4.47
N ALA A 44 6.17 12.48 -5.07
CA ALA A 44 6.50 11.69 -6.25
C ALA A 44 5.58 12.09 -7.42
N TYR A 45 5.82 11.54 -8.60
CA TYR A 45 5.06 11.92 -9.79
C TYR A 45 4.61 10.70 -10.60
N VAL A 46 3.35 10.75 -11.04
CA VAL A 46 2.84 9.86 -12.08
C VAL A 46 3.04 10.56 -13.43
N ARG A 47 3.62 9.84 -14.37
CA ARG A 47 3.83 10.30 -15.76
C ARG A 47 2.63 9.90 -16.60
N VAL A 48 2.01 10.86 -17.26
CA VAL A 48 0.93 10.64 -18.23
C VAL A 48 1.19 11.45 -19.49
N ASP A 49 0.70 10.99 -20.63
CA ASP A 49 0.77 11.78 -21.85
C ASP A 49 0.02 13.10 -21.65
N CYS A 50 0.64 14.20 -22.09
CA CYS A 50 0.00 15.49 -22.05
C CYS A 50 -1.12 15.53 -23.08
N ALA A 51 -2.34 15.82 -22.64
CA ALA A 51 -3.47 15.98 -23.55
C ALA A 51 -3.44 17.32 -24.32
N ALA A 52 -2.67 18.33 -23.87
CA ALA A 52 -2.71 19.67 -24.46
C ALA A 52 -2.41 19.70 -25.99
N PRO A 53 -1.41 18.94 -26.50
CA PRO A 53 -1.18 18.82 -27.93
C PRO A 53 -2.38 18.27 -28.74
N GLU A 54 -3.26 17.47 -28.13
CA GLU A 54 -4.47 16.95 -28.81
C GLU A 54 -5.52 18.04 -29.06
N PHE A 55 -5.42 19.16 -28.33
CA PHE A 55 -6.32 20.29 -28.43
C PHE A 55 -5.66 21.53 -29.07
N ASP A 56 -4.47 21.37 -29.67
CA ASP A 56 -3.65 22.48 -30.19
C ASP A 56 -3.28 23.53 -29.10
N GLU A 57 -3.20 23.10 -27.83
CA GLU A 57 -2.94 23.97 -26.68
C GLU A 57 -1.54 23.73 -26.07
N THR A 58 -1.04 24.73 -25.33
CA THR A 58 0.19 24.59 -24.54
C THR A 58 -0.14 24.23 -23.09
N CYS A 59 0.52 23.20 -22.56
CA CYS A 59 0.30 22.79 -21.17
C CYS A 59 0.97 23.75 -20.18
N THR A 60 0.16 24.53 -19.46
CA THR A 60 0.61 25.39 -18.35
C THR A 60 -0.08 24.97 -17.05
N PRO A 61 0.36 23.88 -16.41
CA PRO A 61 -0.33 23.35 -15.25
C PRO A 61 -0.10 24.21 -14.00
N SER A 62 -1.14 24.31 -13.16
CA SER A 62 -1.05 24.97 -11.85
C SER A 62 -0.41 24.11 -10.76
N VAL A 63 -0.29 22.79 -10.98
CA VAL A 63 0.22 21.80 -10.02
C VAL A 63 1.09 20.79 -10.76
N GLY A 64 2.28 20.45 -10.27
CA GLY A 64 3.24 19.57 -10.96
C GLY A 64 3.85 20.21 -12.21
N VAL A 65 4.49 19.40 -13.07
CA VAL A 65 5.22 19.91 -14.25
C VAL A 65 4.80 19.21 -15.54
N CYS A 66 5.06 19.83 -16.68
CA CYS A 66 4.93 19.22 -17.99
C CYS A 66 6.25 19.41 -18.73
N ARG A 67 6.87 18.32 -19.20
CA ARG A 67 8.16 18.35 -19.91
C ARG A 67 8.03 17.47 -21.15
N GLU A 68 8.34 18.03 -22.31
CA GLU A 68 8.43 17.28 -23.58
C GLU A 68 7.20 16.41 -23.89
N GLY A 69 5.99 16.96 -23.69
CA GLY A 69 4.75 16.23 -23.92
C GLY A 69 4.38 15.21 -22.84
N THR A 70 5.20 15.05 -21.80
CA THR A 70 4.89 14.23 -20.62
C THR A 70 4.46 15.10 -19.45
N ARG A 71 3.30 14.78 -18.87
CA ARG A 71 2.74 15.43 -17.70
C ARG A 71 3.10 14.66 -16.43
N PHE A 72 3.67 15.36 -15.46
CA PHE A 72 4.03 14.85 -14.14
C PHE A 72 2.99 15.31 -13.14
N VAL A 73 2.09 14.40 -12.77
CA VAL A 73 1.01 14.63 -11.81
C VAL A 73 1.53 14.26 -10.42
N PRO A 74 1.59 15.20 -9.46
CA PRO A 74 2.16 14.91 -8.15
C PRO A 74 1.25 13.99 -7.36
N VAL A 75 1.88 13.04 -6.68
CA VAL A 75 1.27 12.11 -5.72
C VAL A 75 2.10 12.11 -4.45
N LYS A 76 1.48 11.81 -3.32
CA LYS A 76 2.21 11.68 -2.05
C LYS A 76 2.70 10.25 -1.92
N LEU A 77 3.99 10.08 -1.68
CA LEU A 77 4.57 8.79 -1.29
C LEU A 77 4.83 8.84 0.22
N VAL A 78 4.32 7.86 0.95
CA VAL A 78 4.44 7.74 2.40
C VAL A 78 5.33 6.55 2.69
N ASP A 79 6.46 6.77 3.36
CA ASP A 79 7.34 5.71 3.84
C ASP A 79 6.75 5.11 5.11
N VAL A 80 5.95 4.06 4.96
CA VAL A 80 5.30 3.41 6.08
C VAL A 80 6.37 2.64 6.87
N ALA A 81 6.36 2.74 8.19
CA ALA A 81 7.26 1.96 9.03
C ALA A 81 7.21 0.45 8.69
N GLY A 82 8.29 -0.29 8.93
CA GLY A 82 8.26 -1.74 8.67
C GLY A 82 7.32 -2.45 9.65
N LEU A 83 6.48 -3.37 9.16
CA LEU A 83 5.80 -4.35 10.02
C LEU A 83 6.87 -5.28 10.60
N VAL A 84 6.82 -5.44 11.92
CA VAL A 84 7.59 -6.46 12.65
C VAL A 84 6.62 -7.60 12.95
N PRO A 85 7.02 -8.88 12.86
CA PRO A 85 6.17 -10.02 13.22
C PRO A 85 5.43 -9.84 14.55
N GLY A 86 4.12 -10.07 14.55
CA GLY A 86 3.26 -9.87 15.72
C GLY A 86 2.93 -8.40 16.00
N ALA A 87 2.85 -7.56 14.96
CA ALA A 87 2.44 -6.16 15.11
C ALA A 87 0.95 -6.04 15.47
N HIS A 88 0.11 -6.95 14.96
CA HIS A 88 -1.31 -7.07 15.33
C HIS A 88 -1.50 -7.41 16.82
N GLU A 89 -0.57 -8.14 17.45
CA GLU A 89 -0.59 -8.50 18.88
C GLU A 89 -0.32 -7.32 19.85
N GLY A 90 -0.18 -6.09 19.34
CA GLY A 90 -0.12 -4.88 20.19
C GLY A 90 1.26 -4.55 20.77
N ARG A 91 2.37 -5.00 20.14
CA ARG A 91 3.77 -4.71 20.58
C ARG A 91 4.23 -3.25 20.37
N GLY A 92 3.34 -2.27 20.46
CA GLY A 92 3.65 -0.84 20.53
C GLY A 92 4.06 -0.15 19.21
N LEU A 93 4.63 -0.87 18.25
CA LEU A 93 4.98 -0.36 16.91
C LEU A 93 3.80 -0.41 15.92
N GLY A 94 2.79 -1.25 16.19
CA GLY A 94 1.61 -1.42 15.33
C GLY A 94 0.81 -0.13 15.16
N ASN A 95 0.49 0.62 16.22
CA ASN A 95 -0.43 1.76 16.11
C ASN A 95 0.07 2.89 15.17
N GLN A 96 1.38 3.15 15.11
CA GLN A 96 1.92 4.17 14.20
C GLN A 96 1.94 3.65 12.76
N PHE A 97 2.39 2.41 12.55
CA PHE A 97 2.30 1.72 11.27
C PHE A 97 0.88 1.75 10.70
N LEU A 98 -0.11 1.42 11.54
CA LEU A 98 -1.51 1.40 11.17
C LEU A 98 -2.06 2.80 10.89
N THR A 99 -1.59 3.83 11.60
CA THR A 99 -1.96 5.22 11.31
C THR A 99 -1.45 5.62 9.93
N ASP A 100 -0.18 5.36 9.63
CA ASP A 100 0.41 5.68 8.34
C ASP A 100 -0.26 4.89 7.21
N LEU A 101 -0.57 3.61 7.45
CA LEU A 101 -1.28 2.75 6.51
C LEU A 101 -2.73 3.21 6.29
N ASN A 102 -3.44 3.64 7.34
CA ASN A 102 -4.80 4.19 7.24
C ASN A 102 -4.84 5.40 6.32
N GLU A 103 -3.82 6.26 6.38
CA GLU A 103 -3.75 7.46 5.55
C GLU A 103 -3.42 7.19 4.07
N THR A 104 -3.10 5.95 3.67
CA THR A 104 -2.72 5.61 2.28
C THR A 104 -3.89 5.04 1.47
N ASP A 105 -3.97 5.33 0.18
CA ASP A 105 -5.03 4.81 -0.71
C ASP A 105 -4.63 3.50 -1.41
N VAL A 106 -3.33 3.23 -1.51
CA VAL A 106 -2.73 2.09 -2.22
C VAL A 106 -1.37 1.78 -1.62
N LEU A 107 -0.97 0.51 -1.64
CA LEU A 107 0.32 0.05 -1.13
C LEU A 107 1.26 -0.39 -2.26
N ILE A 108 2.51 0.02 -2.16
CA ILE A 108 3.64 -0.57 -2.90
C ILE A 108 4.43 -1.40 -1.90
N HIS A 109 4.39 -2.72 -2.06
CA HIS A 109 5.18 -3.66 -1.28
C HIS A 109 6.54 -3.88 -1.94
N VAL A 110 7.60 -3.30 -1.37
CA VAL A 110 8.97 -3.50 -1.82
C VAL A 110 9.51 -4.79 -1.25
N VAL A 111 9.80 -5.76 -2.12
CA VAL A 111 10.27 -7.10 -1.73
C VAL A 111 11.67 -7.33 -2.30
N ASP A 112 12.55 -7.95 -1.51
CA ASP A 112 13.88 -8.35 -1.98
C ASP A 112 13.80 -9.67 -2.76
N PHE A 113 13.68 -9.56 -4.09
CA PHE A 113 13.62 -10.74 -4.94
C PHE A 113 14.95 -11.49 -5.01
N SER A 114 16.07 -10.92 -4.55
CA SER A 114 17.36 -11.63 -4.56
C SER A 114 17.47 -12.73 -3.49
N GLY A 115 16.53 -12.79 -2.54
CA GLY A 115 16.50 -13.83 -1.49
C GLY A 115 17.66 -13.76 -0.49
N LYS A 116 18.26 -12.57 -0.34
CA LYS A 116 19.46 -12.34 0.49
C LYS A 116 19.18 -11.70 1.84
N THR A 117 17.92 -11.40 2.12
CA THR A 117 17.49 -10.86 3.42
C THR A 117 16.36 -11.70 3.97
N ASP A 118 16.42 -12.06 5.25
CA ASP A 118 15.32 -12.73 5.97
C ASP A 118 14.26 -11.72 6.43
N ILE A 119 13.23 -12.18 7.14
CA ILE A 119 12.09 -11.36 7.58
C ILE A 119 12.47 -10.18 8.49
N GLU A 120 13.57 -10.30 9.24
CA GLU A 120 14.09 -9.24 10.10
C GLU A 120 14.96 -8.23 9.32
N GLY A 121 15.27 -8.56 8.06
CA GLY A 121 16.14 -7.78 7.19
C GLY A 121 17.63 -8.06 7.43
N GLU A 122 17.95 -9.16 8.12
CA GLU A 122 19.32 -9.64 8.28
C GLU A 122 19.77 -10.41 7.03
N THR A 123 21.08 -10.50 6.81
CA THR A 123 21.61 -11.18 5.64
C THR A 123 21.47 -12.69 5.80
N THR A 124 20.84 -13.33 4.82
CA THR A 124 20.66 -14.78 4.77
C THR A 124 20.96 -15.30 3.36
N GLU A 125 21.00 -16.62 3.20
CA GLU A 125 21.14 -17.27 1.90
C GLU A 125 19.88 -18.09 1.60
N GLY A 126 19.23 -17.80 0.46
CA GLY A 126 18.12 -18.62 -0.04
C GLY A 126 16.77 -18.37 0.63
N HIS A 127 16.52 -17.15 1.10
CA HIS A 127 15.18 -16.73 1.53
C HIS A 127 14.23 -16.70 0.35
N ASP A 128 13.03 -17.28 0.49
CA ASP A 128 12.01 -17.22 -0.53
C ASP A 128 11.27 -15.87 -0.46
N PRO A 129 11.29 -15.02 -1.51
CA PRO A 129 10.57 -13.75 -1.51
C PRO A 129 9.05 -13.90 -1.31
N ARG A 130 8.47 -15.07 -1.58
CA ARG A 130 7.05 -15.37 -1.30
C ARG A 130 6.71 -15.24 0.18
N GLU A 131 7.59 -15.71 1.05
CA GLU A 131 7.40 -15.62 2.49
C GLU A 131 7.21 -14.17 2.97
N ASP A 132 7.87 -13.20 2.32
CA ASP A 132 7.69 -11.79 2.64
C ASP A 132 6.32 -11.26 2.19
N ILE A 133 5.87 -11.69 1.01
CA ILE A 133 4.58 -11.30 0.42
C ILE A 133 3.44 -11.85 1.28
N ASP A 134 3.48 -13.14 1.56
CA ASP A 134 2.47 -13.86 2.34
C ASP A 134 2.39 -13.28 3.75
N PHE A 135 3.53 -13.08 4.40
CA PHE A 135 3.59 -12.48 5.74
C PHE A 135 2.89 -11.11 5.80
N LEU A 136 3.11 -10.24 4.82
CA LEU A 136 2.46 -8.93 4.81
C LEU A 136 0.94 -9.06 4.59
N GLU A 137 0.50 -9.92 3.68
CA GLU A 137 -0.92 -10.13 3.44
C GLU A 137 -1.62 -10.72 4.66
N GLU A 138 -1.02 -11.72 5.30
CA GLU A 138 -1.54 -12.35 6.51
C GLU A 138 -1.66 -11.34 7.67
N GLU A 139 -0.62 -10.56 7.96
CA GLU A 139 -0.66 -9.56 9.04
C GLU A 139 -1.72 -8.47 8.78
N LEU A 140 -1.93 -8.08 7.51
CA LEU A 140 -3.00 -7.14 7.16
C LEU A 140 -4.38 -7.79 7.28
N ASP A 141 -4.56 -9.04 6.83
CA ASP A 141 -5.83 -9.75 6.90
C ASP A 141 -6.28 -9.96 8.35
N GLU A 142 -5.38 -10.44 9.21
CA GLU A 142 -5.64 -10.64 10.65
C GLU A 142 -6.00 -9.31 11.33
N TRP A 143 -5.33 -8.23 10.96
CA TRP A 143 -5.68 -6.93 11.52
C TRP A 143 -7.05 -6.41 11.06
N TYR A 144 -7.40 -6.59 9.78
CA TYR A 144 -8.74 -6.22 9.31
C TYR A 144 -9.81 -7.06 9.99
N LEU A 145 -9.53 -8.34 10.25
CA LEU A 145 -10.41 -9.23 11.02
C LEU A 145 -10.60 -8.70 12.45
N ASP A 146 -9.52 -8.37 13.15
CA ASP A 146 -9.56 -7.77 14.48
C ASP A 146 -10.43 -6.49 14.54
N VAL A 147 -10.34 -5.64 13.51
CA VAL A 147 -11.13 -4.41 13.45
C VAL A 147 -12.61 -4.71 13.17
N LEU A 148 -12.87 -5.69 12.29
CA LEU A 148 -14.20 -6.17 11.96
C LEU A 148 -14.89 -6.77 13.18
N GLU A 149 -14.21 -7.66 13.91
CA GLU A 149 -14.73 -8.31 15.12
C GLU A 149 -15.09 -7.29 16.20
N LYS A 150 -14.24 -6.28 16.43
CA LYS A 150 -14.58 -5.16 17.33
C LYS A 150 -15.82 -4.39 16.89
N GLY A 151 -16.08 -4.30 15.59
CA GLY A 151 -17.32 -3.74 15.05
C GLY A 151 -18.54 -4.62 15.33
N LEU A 152 -18.40 -5.93 15.14
CA LEU A 152 -19.44 -6.92 15.43
C LEU A 152 -19.81 -6.95 16.91
N GLU A 153 -18.82 -6.95 17.82
CA GLU A 153 -19.05 -6.91 19.27
C GLU A 153 -19.80 -5.64 19.71
N LYS A 154 -19.46 -4.49 19.11
CA LYS A 154 -20.16 -3.22 19.35
C LYS A 154 -21.60 -3.29 18.87
N PHE A 155 -21.83 -3.87 17.69
CA PHE A 155 -23.16 -4.03 17.13
C PHE A 155 -24.03 -4.91 18.04
N GLU A 156 -23.52 -6.07 18.46
CA GLU A 156 -24.22 -7.00 19.35
C GLU A 156 -24.61 -6.33 20.68
N THR A 157 -23.66 -5.61 21.29
CA THR A 157 -23.85 -4.92 22.57
C THR A 157 -24.82 -3.74 22.47
N ARG A 158 -24.78 -2.98 21.38
CA ARG A 158 -25.56 -1.73 21.23
C ARG A 158 -27.00 -2.00 20.82
N TYR A 159 -27.23 -3.02 19.99
CA TYR A 159 -28.51 -3.16 19.32
C TYR A 159 -29.36 -4.34 19.80
N HIS A 160 -28.82 -5.36 20.46
CA HIS A 160 -29.58 -6.43 21.16
C HIS A 160 -30.94 -6.80 20.51
N GLY A 161 -30.99 -7.05 19.20
CA GLY A 161 -32.22 -7.41 18.47
C GLY A 161 -33.12 -6.26 18.00
N ALA A 162 -32.64 -5.01 17.97
CA ALA A 162 -33.27 -3.90 17.27
C ALA A 162 -32.95 -3.97 15.77
N ASP A 163 -33.85 -3.42 14.92
CA ASP A 163 -33.58 -3.19 13.49
C ASP A 163 -32.43 -2.17 13.34
N ALA A 164 -31.20 -2.66 13.37
CA ALA A 164 -29.98 -1.90 13.16
C ALA A 164 -29.28 -2.42 11.92
N ALA A 165 -28.78 -1.50 11.10
CA ALA A 165 -28.08 -1.83 9.88
C ALA A 165 -26.62 -2.16 10.21
N ILE A 166 -26.23 -3.44 10.17
CA ILE A 166 -24.84 -3.86 10.45
C ILE A 166 -23.85 -3.14 9.54
N GLU A 167 -24.24 -2.86 8.29
CA GLU A 167 -23.41 -2.13 7.34
C GLU A 167 -23.08 -0.69 7.80
N GLU A 168 -23.91 -0.08 8.66
CA GLU A 168 -23.64 1.25 9.22
C GLU A 168 -22.60 1.18 10.33
N GLU A 169 -22.76 0.25 11.28
CA GLU A 169 -21.82 0.10 12.40
C GLU A 169 -20.44 -0.34 11.89
N LEU A 170 -20.39 -1.28 10.95
CA LEU A 170 -19.12 -1.71 10.35
C LEU A 170 -18.46 -0.60 9.53
N ALA A 171 -19.24 0.19 8.78
CA ALA A 171 -18.69 1.34 8.06
C ALA A 171 -18.19 2.44 9.01
N GLU A 172 -18.86 2.67 10.14
CA GLU A 172 -18.37 3.61 11.17
C GLU A 172 -17.05 3.11 11.76
N GLN A 173 -17.00 1.84 12.16
CA GLN A 173 -15.82 1.19 12.71
C GLN A 173 -14.63 1.18 11.74
N MET A 174 -14.89 1.01 10.44
CA MET A 174 -13.89 0.94 9.37
C MET A 174 -13.74 2.25 8.60
N SER A 175 -14.32 3.36 9.06
CA SER A 175 -14.31 4.64 8.36
C SER A 175 -12.90 5.18 8.08
N ALA A 176 -11.92 4.85 8.94
CA ALA A 176 -10.51 5.19 8.75
C ALA A 176 -9.90 4.59 7.46
N PHE A 177 -10.51 3.55 6.90
CA PHE A 177 -10.11 2.90 5.65
C PHE A 177 -10.79 3.48 4.41
N GLY A 178 -11.66 4.48 4.58
CA GLY A 178 -12.40 5.09 3.49
C GLY A 178 -13.54 4.22 2.93
N ILE A 179 -14.01 3.21 3.66
CA ILE A 179 -15.20 2.45 3.30
C ILE A 179 -16.45 3.10 3.88
N ASP A 180 -17.43 3.40 3.03
CA ASP A 180 -18.74 3.92 3.45
C ASP A 180 -19.78 2.79 3.59
N LYS A 181 -20.96 3.15 4.11
CA LYS A 181 -22.08 2.21 4.32
C LYS A 181 -22.48 1.47 3.05
N ASP A 182 -22.62 2.19 1.93
CA ASP A 182 -23.11 1.59 0.68
C ASP A 182 -22.09 0.60 0.13
N ARG A 183 -20.80 0.95 0.23
CA ARG A 183 -19.68 0.08 -0.15
C ARG A 183 -19.60 -1.13 0.78
N MET A 184 -19.72 -0.94 2.09
CA MET A 184 -19.74 -2.03 3.08
C MET A 184 -20.84 -3.04 2.76
N LYS A 185 -22.07 -2.55 2.56
CA LYS A 185 -23.21 -3.37 2.16
C LYS A 185 -22.95 -4.14 0.87
N GLN A 186 -22.37 -3.50 -0.15
CA GLN A 186 -22.02 -4.16 -1.40
C GLN A 186 -20.98 -5.26 -1.21
N VAL A 187 -20.00 -5.07 -0.32
CA VAL A 187 -18.97 -6.08 -0.04
C VAL A 187 -19.60 -7.29 0.65
N ILE A 188 -20.38 -7.08 1.72
CA ILE A 188 -21.07 -8.16 2.45
C ILE A 188 -21.89 -9.02 1.48
N LEU A 189 -22.75 -8.38 0.67
CA LEU A 189 -23.61 -9.11 -0.27
C LEU A 189 -22.82 -9.79 -1.40
N ALA A 190 -21.70 -9.22 -1.83
CA ALA A 190 -20.84 -9.82 -2.86
C ALA A 190 -20.15 -11.11 -2.36
N GLN A 191 -19.89 -11.20 -1.05
CA GLN A 191 -19.40 -12.42 -0.40
C GLN A 191 -20.50 -13.47 -0.19
N GLY A 192 -21.75 -13.18 -0.59
CA GLY A 192 -22.88 -14.10 -0.40
C GLY A 192 -23.45 -14.09 1.01
N LEU A 193 -23.00 -13.18 1.87
CA LEU A 193 -23.47 -13.01 3.23
C LEU A 193 -24.76 -12.18 3.24
N ASP A 194 -25.65 -12.45 4.20
CA ASP A 194 -26.77 -11.57 4.49
C ASP A 194 -26.36 -10.43 5.44
N LEU A 195 -27.28 -9.51 5.71
CA LEU A 195 -27.03 -8.38 6.62
C LEU A 195 -27.35 -8.75 8.08
N ASP A 196 -27.26 -10.03 8.43
CA ASP A 196 -27.42 -10.55 9.77
C ASP A 196 -26.11 -11.22 10.23
N PRO A 197 -25.30 -10.55 11.05
CA PRO A 197 -23.98 -11.07 11.45
C PRO A 197 -24.06 -12.34 12.30
N GLU A 198 -25.22 -12.73 12.82
CA GLU A 198 -25.40 -14.00 13.54
C GLU A 198 -25.27 -15.21 12.60
N THR A 199 -25.46 -15.01 11.29
CA THR A 199 -25.35 -16.08 10.29
C THR A 199 -23.92 -16.35 9.85
N TRP A 200 -22.99 -15.42 10.14
CA TRP A 200 -21.60 -15.48 9.68
C TRP A 200 -20.74 -16.30 10.64
N ASP A 201 -20.09 -17.33 10.12
CA ASP A 201 -19.10 -18.09 10.88
C ASP A 201 -17.71 -17.39 10.87
N GLY A 202 -16.69 -18.06 11.41
CA GLY A 202 -15.34 -17.49 11.49
C GLY A 202 -14.67 -17.34 10.12
N GLU A 203 -14.96 -18.23 9.18
CA GLU A 203 -14.41 -18.21 7.83
C GLU A 203 -15.06 -17.06 7.03
N ASP A 204 -16.38 -16.91 7.13
CA ASP A 204 -17.13 -15.80 6.53
C ASP A 204 -16.57 -14.43 6.95
N ARG A 205 -16.26 -14.28 8.24
CA ARG A 205 -15.70 -13.03 8.80
C ARG A 205 -14.29 -12.77 8.30
N ALA A 206 -13.44 -13.80 8.26
CA ALA A 206 -12.08 -13.69 7.74
C ALA A 206 -12.08 -13.31 6.25
N ASP A 207 -12.93 -13.94 5.44
CA ASP A 207 -13.05 -13.64 4.03
C ASP A 207 -13.64 -12.25 3.77
N LEU A 208 -14.62 -11.82 4.58
CA LEU A 208 -15.14 -10.46 4.52
C LEU A 208 -14.05 -9.43 4.84
N ALA A 209 -13.27 -9.65 5.90
CA ALA A 209 -12.16 -8.78 6.29
C ALA A 209 -11.11 -8.67 5.17
N ARG A 210 -10.71 -9.82 4.60
CA ARG A 210 -9.78 -9.91 3.47
C ARG A 210 -10.30 -9.16 2.24
N GLU A 211 -11.57 -9.32 1.90
CA GLU A 211 -12.16 -8.64 0.73
C GLU A 211 -12.27 -7.13 0.95
N ILE A 212 -12.60 -6.69 2.17
CA ILE A 212 -12.56 -5.27 2.53
C ILE A 212 -11.14 -4.72 2.33
N ARG A 213 -10.12 -5.40 2.89
CA ARG A 213 -8.70 -5.06 2.75
C ARG A 213 -8.29 -4.93 1.28
N LYS A 214 -8.61 -5.92 0.44
CA LYS A 214 -8.28 -5.90 -1.00
C LYS A 214 -8.89 -4.69 -1.73
N ARG A 215 -10.09 -4.25 -1.33
CA ARG A 215 -10.77 -3.10 -1.94
C ARG A 215 -10.31 -1.75 -1.43
N THR A 216 -10.00 -1.64 -0.13
CA THR A 216 -9.60 -0.37 0.50
C THR A 216 -8.10 -0.12 0.40
N LYS A 217 -7.29 -1.18 0.33
CA LYS A 217 -5.82 -1.15 0.25
C LYS A 217 -5.35 -2.07 -0.88
N PRO A 218 -5.62 -1.71 -2.16
CA PRO A 218 -5.00 -2.41 -3.28
C PRO A 218 -3.47 -2.37 -3.13
N MET A 219 -2.81 -3.46 -3.51
CA MET A 219 -1.37 -3.64 -3.33
C MET A 219 -0.69 -4.01 -4.65
N VAL A 220 0.48 -3.39 -4.88
CA VAL A 220 1.39 -3.73 -5.98
C VAL A 220 2.71 -4.16 -5.38
N VAL A 221 3.26 -5.29 -5.84
CA VAL A 221 4.58 -5.76 -5.42
C VAL A 221 5.65 -5.15 -6.32
N ALA A 222 6.53 -4.33 -5.74
CA ALA A 222 7.75 -3.88 -6.36
C ALA A 222 8.84 -4.92 -6.11
N ALA A 223 9.04 -5.81 -7.08
CA ALA A 223 10.08 -6.83 -7.05
C ALA A 223 11.45 -6.17 -7.21
N ASN A 224 12.11 -5.87 -6.09
CA ASN A 224 13.33 -5.06 -6.09
C ASN A 224 14.59 -5.92 -6.24
N LYS A 225 15.71 -5.29 -6.61
CA LYS A 225 17.02 -5.91 -6.87
C LYS A 225 17.06 -6.80 -8.11
N MET A 226 16.24 -6.48 -9.12
CA MET A 226 16.19 -7.16 -10.42
C MET A 226 17.48 -7.04 -11.25
N ASP A 227 18.43 -6.22 -10.80
CA ASP A 227 19.80 -6.17 -11.32
C ASP A 227 20.62 -7.43 -10.98
N THR A 228 20.09 -8.36 -10.17
CA THR A 228 20.76 -9.61 -9.81
C THR A 228 20.16 -10.83 -10.54
N PRO A 229 20.98 -11.82 -10.95
CA PRO A 229 20.46 -13.06 -11.56
C PRO A 229 19.52 -13.86 -10.65
N ALA A 230 19.77 -13.84 -9.33
CA ALA A 230 18.92 -14.51 -8.36
C ALA A 230 17.50 -13.92 -8.34
N ALA A 231 17.39 -12.58 -8.37
CA ALA A 231 16.09 -11.91 -8.46
C ALA A 231 15.34 -12.23 -9.76
N GLN A 232 16.05 -12.34 -10.88
CA GLN A 232 15.45 -12.70 -12.16
C GLN A 232 14.90 -14.14 -12.16
N ALA A 233 15.60 -15.08 -11.53
CA ALA A 233 15.12 -16.45 -11.38
C ALA A 233 13.86 -16.53 -10.50
N ASN A 234 13.88 -15.86 -9.35
CA ASN A 234 12.72 -15.80 -8.45
C ASN A 234 11.53 -15.09 -9.11
N TRP A 235 11.77 -14.04 -9.89
CA TRP A 235 10.72 -13.36 -10.65
C TRP A 235 9.95 -14.31 -11.57
N GLU A 236 10.66 -15.12 -12.37
CA GLU A 236 10.03 -16.06 -13.29
C GLU A 236 9.18 -17.11 -12.55
N GLU A 237 9.67 -17.61 -11.42
CA GLU A 237 8.96 -18.60 -10.60
C GLU A 237 7.70 -18.00 -9.96
N ILE A 238 7.83 -16.87 -9.27
CA ILE A 238 6.75 -16.28 -8.46
C ILE A 238 5.66 -15.68 -9.34
N THR A 239 6.02 -14.97 -10.41
CA THR A 239 5.01 -14.33 -11.28
C THR A 239 4.26 -15.31 -12.19
N SER A 240 4.72 -16.57 -12.25
CA SER A 240 4.03 -17.65 -12.97
C SER A 240 3.13 -18.49 -12.05
N ASP A 241 3.16 -18.25 -10.75
CA ASP A 241 2.41 -19.00 -9.76
C ASP A 241 0.96 -18.44 -9.63
N PRO A 242 -0.08 -19.23 -9.95
CA PRO A 242 -1.47 -18.77 -9.92
C PRO A 242 -1.94 -18.33 -8.53
N GLU A 243 -1.26 -18.72 -7.46
CA GLU A 243 -1.59 -18.28 -6.10
C GLU A 243 -1.45 -16.76 -5.94
N TYR A 244 -0.61 -16.12 -6.76
CA TYR A 244 -0.35 -14.68 -6.72
C TYR A 244 -1.02 -13.88 -7.84
N ASP A 245 -1.97 -14.47 -8.59
CA ASP A 245 -2.69 -13.80 -9.69
C ASP A 245 -3.52 -12.58 -9.21
N HIS A 246 -3.84 -12.49 -7.91
CA HIS A 246 -4.51 -11.32 -7.33
C HIS A 246 -3.58 -10.12 -7.12
N LEU A 247 -2.27 -10.30 -7.24
CA LEU A 247 -1.26 -9.26 -7.08
C LEU A 247 -0.74 -8.76 -8.44
N SER A 248 -0.43 -7.48 -8.49
CA SER A 248 0.31 -6.90 -9.61
C SER A 248 1.78 -6.80 -9.25
N PHE A 249 2.65 -7.35 -10.10
CA PHE A 249 4.10 -7.30 -9.91
C PHE A 249 4.74 -6.29 -10.87
N VAL A 250 5.70 -5.51 -10.36
CA VAL A 250 6.52 -4.59 -11.14
C VAL A 250 7.99 -4.86 -10.85
N PRO A 251 8.80 -5.23 -11.86
CA PRO A 251 10.22 -5.42 -11.66
C PRO A 251 10.89 -4.07 -11.41
N ALA A 252 11.73 -3.99 -10.39
CA ALA A 252 12.37 -2.75 -9.96
C ALA A 252 13.85 -2.96 -9.60
N SER A 253 14.63 -1.91 -9.82
CA SER A 253 15.96 -1.77 -9.21
C SER A 253 16.10 -0.37 -8.65
N ALA A 254 15.74 -0.21 -7.38
CA ALA A 254 15.82 1.07 -6.68
C ALA A 254 17.24 1.66 -6.70
N HIS A 255 18.26 0.80 -6.68
CA HIS A 255 19.65 1.23 -6.75
C HIS A 255 20.00 1.81 -8.13
N ALA A 256 19.55 1.17 -9.21
CA ALA A 256 19.75 1.67 -10.57
C ALA A 256 19.02 3.00 -10.80
N GLU A 257 17.74 3.09 -10.41
CA GLU A 257 16.94 4.32 -10.53
C GLU A 257 17.57 5.49 -9.76
N LYS A 258 18.05 5.24 -8.54
CA LYS A 258 18.77 6.25 -7.75
C LYS A 258 20.05 6.71 -8.46
N ALA A 259 20.81 5.78 -9.05
CA ALA A 259 22.02 6.12 -9.78
C ALA A 259 21.74 6.96 -11.03
N LEU A 260 20.70 6.63 -11.79
CA LEU A 260 20.26 7.39 -12.96
C LEU A 260 19.81 8.80 -12.58
N LYS A 261 19.02 8.92 -11.52
CA LYS A 261 18.58 10.22 -11.00
C LYS A 261 19.77 11.10 -10.59
N ASN A 262 20.72 10.54 -9.85
CA ASN A 262 21.93 11.27 -9.46
C ASN A 262 22.77 11.71 -10.68
N ALA A 263 22.77 10.92 -11.76
CA ALA A 263 23.47 11.27 -13.00
C ALA A 263 22.77 12.44 -13.72
N ASP A 264 21.44 12.42 -13.82
CA ASP A 264 20.64 13.54 -14.38
C ASP A 264 20.84 14.84 -13.58
N GLU A 265 20.82 14.76 -12.24
CA GLU A 265 21.10 15.90 -11.35
C GLU A 265 22.54 16.43 -11.54
N ALA A 266 23.50 15.55 -11.85
CA ALA A 266 24.87 15.92 -12.15
C ALA A 266 25.07 16.38 -13.62
N GLY A 267 24.04 16.28 -14.47
CA GLY A 267 24.09 16.61 -15.89
C GLY A 267 24.95 15.66 -16.72
N VAL A 268 25.03 14.38 -16.34
CA VAL A 268 25.84 13.31 -16.99
C VAL A 268 24.96 12.29 -17.71
#